data_AF-A0A928L4A8-F1
#
_entry.id   AF-A0A928L4A8-F1
#
_cell.length_a   1.000
_cell.length_b   1.000
_cell.length_c   1.000
_cell.angle_alpha   90.00
_cell.angle_beta   90.00
_cell.angle_gamma   90.00
#
_symmetry.space_group_name_H-M   'P 1'
#
loop_
_entity.id
_entity.type
_entity.pdbx_description
1 polymer ?
#
loop_
_entity_poly.entity_id
_entity_poly.type
_entity_poly.pdbx_seq_one_letter_code
_entity_poly.pdbx_strand_id
1 'polypeptide(L)' 'MKEVLLIVGIIAIILCVLSLLFAGLNWFGYYNLLDGTSEQYARLRSRKVIFLITGIVLAVIGIVSFVVQMNM' A
#
# COMPACT_ATOMS: atom_id res chain seq x y z
N MET A 1 -2.26 -15.35 -22.10
CA MET A 1 -1.67 -15.36 -20.74
C MET A 1 -0.88 -14.09 -20.43
N LYS A 2 -0.02 -13.59 -21.33
CA LYS A 2 0.76 -12.34 -21.12
C LYS A 2 -0.11 -11.11 -20.80
N GLU A 3 -1.24 -10.93 -21.50
CA GLU A 3 -2.12 -9.78 -21.27
C GLU A 3 -2.78 -9.77 -19.89
N VAL A 4 -3.10 -10.95 -19.34
CA VAL A 4 -3.71 -11.07 -18.01
C VAL A 4 -2.71 -10.67 -16.92
N LEU A 5 -1.43 -11.07 -17.05
CA LEU A 5 -0.37 -10.66 -16.12
C LEU A 5 -0.12 -9.15 -16.15
N LEU A 6 -0.23 -8.53 -17.34
CA LEU A 6 -0.06 -7.09 -17.52
C LEU A 6 -1.18 -6.32 -16.79
N ILE A 7 -2.43 -6.78 -16.92
CA ILE A 7 -3.58 -6.21 -16.21
C ILE A 7 -3.42 -6.36 -14.69
N VAL A 8 -3.04 -7.54 -14.21
CA VAL A 8 -2.82 -7.80 -12.78
C VAL A 8 -1.69 -6.91 -12.22
N GLY A 9 -0.61 -6.74 -12.98
CA GLY A 9 0.50 -5.85 -12.61
C GLY A 9 0.07 -4.39 -12.49
N ILE A 10 -0.70 -3.87 -13.45
CA ILE A 10 -1.22 -2.49 -13.42
C ILE A 10 -2.13 -2.29 -12.20
N ILE A 11 -3.07 -3.21 -11.95
CA ILE A 11 -3.98 -3.12 -10.81
C ILE A 11 -3.19 -3.15 -9.49
N ALA A 12 -2.19 -4.04 -9.38
CA ALA A 12 -1.34 -4.13 -8.19
C ALA A 12 -0.57 -2.82 -7.94
N ILE A 13 -0.03 -2.19 -8.98
CA ILE A 13 0.67 -0.90 -8.87
C ILE A 13 -0.29 0.21 -8.43
N ILE A 14 -1.49 0.30 -9.02
CA ILE A 14 -2.49 1.30 -8.63
C ILE A 14 -2.87 1.14 -7.15
N LEU A 15 -3.17 -0.09 -6.73
CA LEU A 15 -3.50 -0.39 -5.34
C LEU A 15 -2.31 -0.11 -4.40
N CYS A 16 -1.08 -0.36 -4.84
CA CYS A 16 0.13 -0.04 -4.09
C CYS A 16 0.23 1.48 -3.84
N VAL A 17 0.05 2.29 -4.89
CA VAL A 17 0.07 3.77 -4.77
C VAL A 17 -1.02 4.25 -3.82
N LEU A 18 -2.25 3.75 -3.94
CA LEU A 18 -3.34 4.08 -3.03
C LEU A 18 -3.01 3.71 -1.58
N SER A 19 -2.46 2.52 -1.36
CA SER A 19 -2.06 2.06 -0.02
C SER A 19 -1.00 2.97 0.60
N LEU A 20 0.00 3.38 -0.18
CA LEU A 20 1.04 4.31 0.28
C LEU A 20 0.47 5.72 0.57
N LEU A 21 -0.47 6.21 -0.24
CA LEU A 21 -1.17 7.47 0.03
C LEU A 21 -1.95 7.40 1.34
N PHE A 22 -2.71 6.33 1.58
CA PHE A 22 -3.41 6.14 2.85
C PHE A 22 -2.45 6.02 4.03
N ALA A 23 -1.32 5.32 3.88
CA ALA A 23 -0.29 5.26 4.91
C ALA A 23 0.27 6.66 5.22
N GLY A 24 0.53 7.47 4.18
CA GLY A 24 0.97 8.86 4.29
C GLY A 24 -0.05 9.76 4.98
N LEU A 25 -1.34 9.65 4.65
CA LEU A 25 -2.42 10.40 5.30
C LEU A 25 -2.57 10.03 6.77
N ASN A 26 -2.48 8.73 7.12
CA ASN A 26 -2.53 8.29 8.52
C ASN A 26 -1.27 8.74 9.29
N TRP A 27 -0.10 8.81 8.64
CA TRP A 27 1.11 9.40 9.21
C TRP A 27 0.89 10.90 9.46
N PHE A 28 0.44 11.66 8.46
CA PHE A 28 0.15 13.08 8.61
C PHE A 28 -0.87 13.34 9.72
N GLY A 29 -1.95 12.56 9.80
CA GLY A 29 -2.92 12.63 10.89
C GLY A 29 -2.26 12.38 12.25
N TYR A 30 -1.41 11.35 12.36
CA TYR A 30 -0.70 11.04 13.61
C TYR A 30 0.15 12.22 14.12
N TYR A 31 0.83 12.97 13.25
CA TYR A 31 1.68 14.09 13.69
C TYR A 31 0.93 15.41 13.89
N ASN A 32 -0.26 15.57 13.28
CA ASN A 32 -1.04 16.81 13.39
C ASN A 32 -2.22 16.70 14.35
N LEU A 33 -2.40 15.57 15.06
CA LEU A 33 -3.35 15.53 16.17
C LEU A 33 -2.78 16.34 17.34
N LEU A 34 -3.36 17.51 17.60
CA LEU A 34 -2.96 18.36 18.73
C LEU A 34 -3.54 17.87 20.06
N ASP A 35 -4.75 17.29 20.06
CA ASP A 35 -5.46 16.79 21.25
C ASP A 35 -5.94 15.33 21.08
N GLY A 36 -5.05 14.44 20.65
CA GLY A 36 -5.40 13.03 20.45
C GLY A 36 -5.40 12.22 21.74
N THR A 37 -6.41 11.36 21.94
CA THR A 37 -6.35 10.34 23.00
C THR A 37 -5.34 9.24 22.63
N SER A 38 -4.79 8.54 23.62
CA SER A 38 -3.87 7.41 23.40
C SER A 38 -4.47 6.35 22.47
N GLU A 39 -5.78 6.12 22.54
CA GLU A 39 -6.50 5.22 21.63
C GLU A 39 -6.52 5.71 20.17
N GLN A 40 -6.67 7.02 19.94
CA GLN A 40 -6.66 7.58 18.58
C GLN A 40 -5.27 7.44 17.94
N TYR A 41 -4.21 7.73 18.71
CA TYR A 41 -2.84 7.52 18.26
C TYR A 41 -2.55 6.04 17.96
N ALA A 42 -3.04 5.11 18.79
CA ALA A 42 -2.89 3.68 18.56
C ALA A 42 -3.62 3.23 17.28
N ARG A 43 -4.85 3.70 17.03
CA ARG A 43 -5.60 3.41 15.80
C ARG A 43 -4.92 3.96 14.56
N LEU A 44 -4.43 5.20 14.58
CA LEU A 44 -3.70 5.81 13.46
C LEU A 44 -2.39 5.08 13.16
N ARG A 45 -1.62 4.72 14.20
CA ARG A 45 -0.42 3.90 14.06
C ARG A 45 -0.75 2.53 13.46
N SER A 46 -1.79 1.86 13.95
CA SER A 46 -2.20 0.55 13.44
C SER A 46 -2.62 0.63 11.96
N ARG A 47 -3.46 1.60 11.59
CA ARG A 47 -3.89 1.82 10.20
C ARG A 47 -2.72 2.10 9.28
N LYS A 48 -1.83 3.00 9.69
CA LYS A 48 -0.58 3.32 8.98
C LYS A 48 0.24 2.07 8.69
N VAL A 49 0.46 1.22 9.70
CA VAL A 49 1.23 -0.02 9.55
C VAL A 49 0.53 -1.00 8.61
N ILE A 50 -0.79 -1.18 8.74
CA ILE A 50 -1.57 -2.06 7.86
C ILE A 50 -1.47 -1.62 6.41
N PHE A 51 -1.66 -0.32 6.12
CA PHE A 51 -1.53 0.21 4.76
C PHE A 51 -0.10 0.10 4.24
N LEU A 52 0.90 0.31 5.08
CA LEU A 52 2.30 0.15 4.68
C LEU A 52 2.62 -1.30 4.29
N ILE A 53 2.23 -2.26 5.12
CA ILE A 53 2.40 -3.70 4.84
C ILE A 53 1.63 -4.09 3.56
N THR A 54 0.40 -3.63 3.43
CA THR A 54 -0.43 -3.91 2.25
C THR A 54 0.22 -3.36 0.97
N GLY A 55 0.76 -2.14 1.01
CA GLY A 55 1.51 -1.54 -0.10
C GLY A 55 2.74 -2.37 -0.48
N ILE A 56 3.52 -2.83 0.50
CA ILE A 56 4.69 -3.69 0.24
C ILE A 56 4.28 -5.01 -0.44
N VAL A 57 3.23 -5.67 0.06
CA VAL A 57 2.73 -6.92 -0.54
C VAL A 57 2.29 -6.71 -1.99
N LEU A 58 1.56 -5.62 -2.26
CA LEU A 58 1.12 -5.28 -3.61
C LEU A 58 2.29 -4.94 -4.54
N ALA A 59 3.32 -4.25 -4.03
CA ALA A 59 4.55 -3.98 -4.79
C ALA A 59 5.25 -5.29 -5.20
N VAL A 60 5.36 -6.24 -4.27
CA VAL A 60 5.95 -7.56 -4.56
C VAL A 60 5.14 -8.31 -5.62
N ILE A 61 3.81 -8.33 -5.52
CA ILE A 61 2.93 -8.96 -6.52
C ILE A 61 3.09 -8.30 -7.90
N GLY A 62 3.16 -6.97 -7.95
CA GLY A 62 3.39 -6.23 -9.19
C GLY A 62 4.74 -6.58 -9.83
N ILE A 63 5.82 -6.61 -9.04
CA ILE A 63 7.16 -6.98 -9.52
C ILE A 63 7.18 -8.42 -10.05
N VAL A 64 6.63 -9.37 -9.29
CA VAL A 64 6.57 -10.79 -9.71
C VAL A 64 5.79 -10.94 -11.01
N SER A 65 4.65 -10.27 -11.12
CA SER A 65 3.82 -10.30 -12.34
C SER A 65 4.58 -9.77 -13.55
N PHE A 66 5.37 -8.71 -13.37
CA PHE A 66 6.20 -8.13 -14.43
C PHE A 66 7.38 -9.02 -14.82
N VAL A 67 8.09 -9.61 -13.84
CA VAL A 67 9.20 -10.54 -14.10
C VAL A 67 8.73 -11.79 -14.83
N VAL A 68 7.60 -12.37 -14.41
CA VAL A 68 7.00 -13.54 -15.07
C VAL A 68 6.59 -13.19 -16.50
N GLN A 69 6.06 -11.99 -16.74
CA GLN A 69 5.73 -11.54 -18.09
C GLN A 69 6.96 -11.40 -18.98
N MET A 70 8.08 -10.89 -18.47
CA MET A 70 9.32 -10.71 -19.24
C MET A 70 10.01 -12.03 -19.61
N ASN A 71 9.82 -13.07 -18.79
CA ASN A 71 10.44 -14.39 -19.00
C ASN A 71 9.65 -15.32 -19.93
N MET A 72 8.44 -14.92 -20.36
CA MET A 72 7.61 -15.64 -21.34
C MET A 72 7.70 -15.02 -22.72
#